data_AF-A0A7X6YQW8-F1
#
_entry.id   AF-A0A7X6YQW8-F1
#
_cell.length_a   1.000
_cell.length_b   1.000
_cell.length_c   1.000
_cell.angle_alpha   90.00
_cell.angle_beta   90.00
_cell.angle_gamma   90.00
#
_symmetry.space_group_name_H-M   'P 1'
#
loop_
_entity.id
_entity.type
_entity.pdbx_description
1 polymer ?
#
loop_
_entity_poly.entity_id
_entity_poly.type
_entity_poly.pdbx_seq_one_letter_code
_entity_poly.pdbx_strand_id
1 'polypeptide(L)' 'VATYGQIARLIGRDKNSRLVGKVLSMSQHYGDYPCHRVVNHAGRLVPGWWEQQRLLEDEGVTLKDADHVDLKKYQWDC' A
#
# COMPACT_ATOMS: atom_id res chain seq x y z
N VAL A 1 1.44 7.10 -1.51
CA VAL A 1 1.35 5.63 -1.26
C VAL A 1 2.70 4.97 -1.40
N ALA A 2 2.89 3.81 -0.77
CA ALA A 2 4.10 3.00 -0.91
C ALA A 2 3.76 1.61 -1.47
N THR A 3 4.75 0.90 -2.00
CA THR A 3 4.59 -0.51 -2.37
C THR A 3 5.18 -1.43 -1.31
N TYR A 4 4.70 -2.67 -1.25
CA TYR A 4 5.31 -3.70 -0.38
C TYR A 4 6.82 -3.86 -0.63
N GLY A 5 7.27 -3.70 -1.88
CA GLY A 5 8.68 -3.75 -2.25
C GLY A 5 9.48 -2.57 -1.72
N GLN A 6 8.91 -1.36 -1.74
CA GLN A 6 9.55 -0.19 -1.14
C GLN A 6 9.76 -0.38 0.37
N ILE A 7 8.73 -0.83 1.08
CA ILE A 7 8.86 -1.09 2.52
C ILE A 7 9.90 -2.17 2.78
N ALA A 8 9.89 -3.26 2.01
CA ALA A 8 10.89 -4.32 2.12
C ALA A 8 12.32 -3.81 1.90
N ARG A 9 12.53 -2.91 0.93
CA ARG A 9 13.82 -2.26 0.67
C ARG A 9 14.24 -1.33 1.81
N LEU A 10 13.33 -0.50 2.32
CA LEU A 10 13.62 0.45 3.40
C LEU A 10 14.06 -0.22 4.70
N ILE A 11 13.59 -1.44 4.96
CA ILE A 11 14.01 -2.24 6.13
C ILE A 11 15.23 -3.16 5.84
N GLY A 12 15.88 -3.02 4.68
CA GLY A 12 17.04 -3.83 4.29
C GLY A 12 16.73 -5.31 4.00
N ARG A 13 15.49 -5.61 3.58
CA ARG A 13 14.98 -6.96 3.32
C ARG A 13 14.31 -7.06 1.95
N ASP A 14 15.00 -6.67 0.87
CA ASP A 14 14.46 -6.51 -0.49
C ASP A 14 13.58 -7.66 -1.01
N LYS A 15 13.84 -8.90 -0.60
CA LYS A 15 13.11 -10.10 -1.04
C LYS A 15 11.83 -10.40 -0.24
N ASN A 16 11.51 -9.59 0.77
CA ASN A 16 10.45 -9.88 1.75
C ASN A 16 9.12 -9.16 1.49
N SER A 17 8.86 -8.64 0.28
CA SER A 17 7.61 -7.92 -0.04
C SER A 17 6.33 -8.70 0.31
N ARG A 18 6.32 -10.02 0.12
CA ARG A 18 5.18 -10.87 0.53
C ARG A 18 4.99 -10.91 2.04
N LEU A 19 6.10 -10.97 2.79
CA LEU A 19 6.07 -10.96 4.25
C LEU A 19 5.57 -9.61 4.76
N VAL A 20 6.00 -8.50 4.16
CA VAL A 20 5.48 -7.16 4.47
C VAL A 20 3.96 -7.14 4.33
N GLY A 21 3.42 -7.63 3.21
CA GLY A 21 1.96 -7.71 3.01
C GLY A 21 1.26 -8.54 4.08
N LYS A 22 1.86 -9.68 4.49
CA LYS A 22 1.32 -10.53 5.56
C LYS A 22 1.34 -9.82 6.93
N VAL A 23 2.39 -9.08 7.25
CA VAL A 23 2.47 -8.32 8.51
C VAL A 23 1.44 -7.19 8.52
N LEU A 24 1.30 -6.46 7.42
CA LEU A 24 0.32 -5.38 7.30
C LEU A 24 -1.13 -5.90 7.37
N SER A 25 -1.43 -7.11 6.87
CA SER A 25 -2.75 -7.72 7.06
C SER A 25 -3.06 -8.10 8.52
N MET A 26 -2.06 -8.06 9.40
CA MET A 26 -2.15 -8.35 10.82
C MET A 26 -1.94 -7.09 11.68
N SER A 27 -1.93 -5.90 11.06
CA SER A 27 -1.62 -4.62 11.72
C SER A 27 -2.44 -4.35 12.97
N GLN A 28 -3.71 -4.77 12.99
CA GLN A 28 -4.63 -4.69 14.13
C GLN A 28 -4.07 -5.30 15.43
N HIS A 29 -3.12 -6.25 15.35
CA HIS A 29 -2.48 -6.85 16.52
C HIS A 29 -1.32 -6.01 17.08
N TYR A 30 -0.87 -5.01 16.34
CA TYR A 30 0.28 -4.17 16.67
C TYR A 30 -0.12 -2.71 16.93
N GLY A 31 -1.21 -2.24 16.33
CA GLY A 31 -1.74 -0.89 16.52
C GLY A 31 -2.56 -0.39 15.33
N ASP A 32 -2.87 0.90 15.37
CA ASP A 32 -3.50 1.60 14.24
C ASP A 32 -2.42 2.14 13.31
N TYR A 33 -2.33 1.56 12.11
CA TYR A 33 -1.36 1.92 11.09
C TYR A 33 -2.09 2.17 9.77
N PRO A 34 -1.67 3.18 8.98
CA PRO A 34 -2.33 3.56 7.73
C PRO A 34 -2.01 2.58 6.59
N CYS A 35 -2.42 1.31 6.75
CA CYS A 35 -2.09 0.22 5.84
C CYS A 35 -2.74 0.41 4.47
N HIS A 36 -3.81 1.20 4.37
CA HIS A 36 -4.47 1.55 3.11
C HIS A 36 -3.53 2.29 2.15
N ARG A 37 -2.49 2.97 2.68
CA ARG A 37 -1.45 3.64 1.89
C ARG A 37 -0.47 2.69 1.21
N VAL A 38 -0.58 1.37 1.44
CA VAL A 38 0.30 0.36 0.86
C VAL A 38 -0.42 -0.43 -0.22
N VAL A 39 0.16 -0.44 -1.43
CA VAL A 39 -0.38 -1.12 -2.62
C VAL A 39 0.63 -2.11 -3.19
N ASN A 40 0.23 -2.91 -4.18
CA ASN A 40 1.17 -3.80 -4.84
C ASN A 40 2.12 -3.04 -5.80
N HIS A 41 3.08 -3.76 -6.40
CA HIS A 41 4.07 -3.18 -7.32
C HIS A 41 3.48 -2.50 -8.57
N ALA A 42 2.24 -2.83 -8.96
CA ALA A 42 1.53 -2.23 -10.08
C ALA A 42 0.62 -1.06 -9.68
N GLY A 43 0.56 -0.76 -8.36
CA GLY A 43 -0.36 0.22 -7.78
C GLY A 43 -1.73 -0.36 -7.44
N ARG A 44 -1.94 -1.67 -7.58
CA ARG A 44 -3.23 -2.31 -7.36
C ARG A 44 -3.63 -2.29 -5.89
N LEU A 45 -4.90 -1.99 -5.66
CA LEU A 45 -5.57 -2.11 -4.38
C LEU A 45 -5.67 -3.58 -3.93
N VAL A 46 -5.97 -3.79 -2.65
CA VAL A 46 -6.15 -5.09 -2.04
C VAL A 46 -7.52 -5.66 -2.45
N PRO A 47 -7.57 -6.83 -3.10
CA PRO A 47 -8.84 -7.45 -3.47
C PRO A 47 -9.73 -7.69 -2.24
N GLY A 48 -11.00 -7.27 -2.31
CA GLY A 48 -11.98 -7.44 -1.24
C GLY A 48 -11.92 -6.38 -0.13
N TRP A 49 -11.01 -5.41 -0.20
CA TRP A 49 -10.95 -4.29 0.75
C TRP A 49 -11.60 -3.03 0.15
N TRP A 50 -12.91 -2.90 0.32
CA TRP A 50 -13.71 -1.85 -0.33
C TRP A 50 -13.44 -0.45 0.26
N GLU A 51 -13.01 -0.35 1.51
CA GLU A 51 -12.66 0.90 2.18
C GLU A 51 -11.35 1.51 1.65
N GLN A 52 -10.45 0.71 1.07
CA GLN A 52 -9.11 1.18 0.72
C GLN A 52 -9.15 2.34 -0.27
N GLN A 53 -10.02 2.25 -1.29
CA GLN A 53 -10.19 3.31 -2.27
C GLN A 53 -10.63 4.62 -1.59
N ARG A 54 -11.69 4.57 -0.78
CA ARG A 54 -12.22 5.74 -0.09
C ARG A 54 -11.18 6.38 0.83
N LEU A 55 -10.44 5.58 1.59
CA LEU A 55 -9.39 6.09 2.49
C LEU A 55 -8.25 6.78 1.74
N LEU A 56 -7.92 6.32 0.54
CA LEU A 56 -6.95 6.97 -0.34
C LEU A 56 -7.51 8.27 -0.92
N GLU A 57 -8.77 8.27 -1.37
CA GLU A 57 -9.45 9.44 -1.90
C GLU A 57 -9.60 10.55 -0.85
N ASP A 58 -9.90 10.21 0.41
CA ASP A 58 -9.96 11.14 1.55
C ASP A 58 -8.60 11.82 1.82
N GLU A 59 -7.50 11.18 1.39
CA GLU A 59 -6.14 11.74 1.44
C GLU A 59 -5.72 12.46 0.14
N GLY A 60 -6.63 12.57 -0.83
CA GLY A 60 -6.37 13.20 -2.14
C GLY A 60 -5.59 12.31 -3.12
N VAL A 61 -5.50 11.01 -2.87
CA VAL A 61 -4.88 10.03 -3.78
C VAL A 61 -5.93 9.50 -4.74
N THR A 62 -5.80 9.84 -6.03
CA THR A 62 -6.73 9.38 -7.07
C THR A 62 -6.26 8.06 -7.70
N LEU A 63 -7.22 7.21 -8.08
CA LEU A 63 -6.95 6.04 -8.90
C LEU A 63 -6.78 6.42 -10.38
N LYS A 64 -5.96 5.65 -11.10
CA LYS A 64 -5.82 5.77 -12.57
C LYS A 64 -6.84 4.91 -13.34
N ASP A 65 -7.37 3.89 -12.68
CA ASP A 65 -8.39 2.96 -13.19
C ASP A 65 -9.21 2.41 -12.01
N ALA A 66 -10.03 1.38 -12.25
CA ALA A 66 -10.97 0.84 -11.25
C ALA A 66 -10.29 0.32 -9.97
N ASP A 67 -9.04 -0.15 -10.04
CA ASP A 67 -8.39 -0.80 -8.90
C ASP A 67 -6.89 -0.48 -8.77
N HIS A 68 -6.37 0.54 -9.45
CA HIS A 68 -4.96 0.93 -9.34
C HIS A 68 -4.75 2.41 -9.04
N VAL A 69 -3.81 2.68 -8.13
CA VAL A 69 -3.25 4.02 -7.89
C VAL A 69 -2.25 4.39 -8.99
N ASP A 70 -2.20 5.67 -9.35
CA ASP A 70 -1.11 6.19 -10.18
C ASP A 70 0.18 6.33 -9.35
N LEU A 71 1.01 5.28 -9.37
CA LEU A 71 2.30 5.30 -8.70
C LEU A 71 3.23 6.40 -9.25
N LYS A 72 3.13 6.82 -10.51
CA LYS A 72 3.99 7.89 -11.03
C LYS A 72 3.74 9.22 -10.32
N LYS A 73 2.51 9.44 -9.84
CA LYS A 73 2.08 10.67 -9.19
C LYS A 73 2.18 10.60 -7.66
N TYR A 74 1.81 9.47 -7.07
CA TYR A 74 1.60 9.36 -5.63
C TYR A 74 2.59 8.45 -4.91
N GLN A 75 3.52 7.80 -5.62
CA GLN A 75 4.51 6.95 -4.96
C GLN A 75 5.39 7.81 -4.04
N TRP A 76 5.58 7.32 -2.81
CA TRP A 76 6.44 7.96 -1.82
C TRP A 76 7.88 7.97 -2.32
N ASP A 77 8.49 9.16 -2.35
CA ASP A 77 9.91 9.39 -2.61
C ASP A 77 10.70 9.18 -1.32
N CYS A 78 11.53 8.14 -1.29
CA CYS A 78 12.20 7.60 -0.10
C CYS A 78 13.63 7.20 -0.39
#